data_AF-A0A1Y4RJY0-F1
#
_entry.id   AF-A0A1Y4RJY0-F1
#
_cell.length_a   1.000
_cell.length_b   1.000
_cell.length_c   1.000
_cell.angle_alpha   90.00
_cell.angle_beta   90.00
_cell.angle_gamma   90.00
#
_symmetry.space_group_name_H-M   'P 1'
#
loop_
_entity.id
_entity.type
_entity.pdbx_description
1 polymer ?
#
loop_
_entity_poly.entity_id
_entity_poly.type
_entity_poly.pdbx_seq_one_letter_code
_entity_poly.pdbx_strand_id
1 'polypeptide(L)'
;MQRHEIINTLFQKYGSCGVTKKGIEKLVDRGIGRGYKEELVYLGLDQVLCKNYTRSRYRGCEPRDERFYIEDEELRAIMEGREPVLWS
;
A
#
# COMPACT_ATOMS: atom_id res chain seq x y z
N MET A 1 10.23 9.25 8.95
CA MET A 1 9.13 8.43 9.51
C MET A 1 9.59 6.99 9.59
N GLN A 2 9.42 6.32 10.72
CA GLN A 2 9.87 4.94 10.95
C GLN A 2 8.80 3.93 10.51
N ARG A 3 9.21 2.69 10.26
CA ARG A 3 8.34 1.57 9.86
C ARG A 3 7.05 1.48 10.69
N HIS A 4 7.15 1.53 12.03
CA HIS A 4 5.97 1.39 12.90
C HIS A 4 4.99 2.57 12.75
N GLU A 5 5.50 3.77 12.49
CA GLU A 5 4.70 4.99 12.31
C GLU A 5 3.89 4.88 11.01
N ILE A 6 4.51 4.37 9.95
CA ILE A 6 3.84 4.12 8.67
C ILE A 6 2.67 3.16 8.86
N ILE A 7 2.93 2.00 9.48
CA ILE A 7 1.92 0.96 9.68
C ILE A 7 0.73 1.50 10.48
N ASN A 8 1.00 2.16 11.61
CA ASN A 8 -0.06 2.66 12.48
C ASN A 8 -0.84 3.79 11.80
N THR A 9 -0.17 4.70 11.08
CA THR A 9 -0.83 5.81 10.37
C THR A 9 -1.74 5.30 9.26
N LEU A 10 -1.25 4.38 8.42
CA LEU A 10 -2.06 3.80 7.34
C LEU A 10 -3.23 2.98 7.90
N PHE A 11 -3.03 2.23 8.98
CA PHE A 11 -4.11 1.46 9.59
C PHE A 11 -5.18 2.36 10.23
N GLN A 12 -4.78 3.47 10.86
CA GLN A 12 -5.73 4.47 11.36
C GLN A 12 -6.56 5.09 10.22
N LYS A 13 -5.95 5.34 9.06
CA LYS A 13 -6.63 5.92 7.90
C LYS A 13 -7.61 4.97 7.21
N TYR A 14 -7.20 3.71 7.01
CA TYR A 14 -7.89 2.78 6.10
C TYR A 14 -8.45 1.52 6.79
N GLY A 15 -8.17 1.30 8.08
CA GLY A 15 -8.57 0.09 8.80
C GLY A 15 -10.10 -0.13 8.84
N SER A 16 -10.89 0.94 8.83
CA SER A 16 -12.35 0.87 8.73
C SER A 16 -12.87 0.48 7.34
N CYS A 17 -12.01 0.47 6.33
CA CYS A 17 -12.35 0.14 4.94
C CYS A 17 -12.08 -1.33 4.58
N GLY A 18 -11.77 -2.19 5.56
CA GLY A 18 -11.43 -3.60 5.32
C GLY A 18 -9.94 -3.85 5.05
N VAL A 19 -9.10 -2.82 5.21
CA VAL A 19 -7.64 -2.97 5.18
C VAL A 19 -7.16 -3.60 6.49
N THR A 20 -6.35 -4.64 6.41
CA THR A 20 -5.79 -5.30 7.60
C THR A 20 -4.43 -4.73 7.97
N LYS A 21 -4.14 -4.61 9.27
CA LYS A 21 -2.82 -4.19 9.75
C LYS A 21 -1.70 -5.11 9.26
N LYS A 22 -1.96 -6.43 9.25
CA LYS A 22 -1.05 -7.45 8.71
C LYS A 22 -0.76 -7.26 7.22
N GLY A 23 -1.78 -6.89 6.43
CA GLY A 23 -1.61 -6.56 5.02
C GLY A 23 -0.72 -5.34 4.82
N ILE A 24 -0.93 -4.29 5.61
CA ILE A 24 -0.07 -3.09 5.60
C ILE A 24 1.37 -3.44 5.97
N GLU A 25 1.58 -4.22 7.04
CA GLU A 25 2.91 -4.67 7.47
C GLU A 25 3.66 -5.39 6.35
N LYS A 26 3.01 -6.38 5.70
CA LYS A 26 3.59 -7.10 4.57
C LYS A 26 3.98 -6.15 3.43
N LEU A 27 3.12 -5.20 3.09
CA LEU A 27 3.37 -4.26 1.99
C LEU A 27 4.53 -3.31 2.29
N VAL A 28 4.59 -2.79 3.52
CA VAL A 28 5.69 -1.96 3.99
C VAL A 28 7.01 -2.72 3.91
N ASP A 29 7.03 -3.97 4.42
CA ASP A 29 8.22 -4.82 4.39
C ASP A 29 8.69 -5.11 2.97
N ARG A 30 7.75 -5.35 2.05
CA ARG A 30 8.09 -5.60 0.64
C ARG A 30 8.71 -4.39 -0.03
N GLY A 31 8.18 -3.18 0.16
CA GLY A 31 8.82 -2.01 -0.46
C GLY A 31 10.15 -1.65 0.17
N ILE A 32 10.32 -1.80 1.48
CA ILE A 32 11.64 -1.65 2.11
C ILE A 32 12.61 -2.70 1.53
N GLY A 33 12.15 -3.95 1.39
CA GLY A 33 12.93 -5.04 0.78
C GLY A 33 13.30 -4.80 -0.69
N ARG A 34 12.48 -4.04 -1.43
CA ARG A 34 12.79 -3.55 -2.80
C ARG A 34 13.77 -2.37 -2.82
N GLY A 35 14.17 -1.84 -1.67
CA GLY A 35 15.10 -0.72 -1.55
C GLY A 35 14.44 0.67 -1.55
N TYR A 36 13.11 0.75 -1.45
CA TYR A 36 12.44 2.04 -1.31
C TYR A 36 12.67 2.62 0.08
N LYS A 37 12.91 3.93 0.14
CA LYS A 37 12.93 4.69 1.39
C LYS A 37 11.54 4.68 2.04
N GLU A 38 11.50 4.70 3.36
CA GLU A 38 10.27 4.66 4.16
C GLU A 38 9.25 5.75 3.75
N GLU A 39 9.72 6.93 3.38
CA GLU A 39 8.86 8.02 2.91
C GLU A 39 8.16 7.69 1.59
N LEU A 40 8.88 7.04 0.65
CA LEU A 40 8.31 6.58 -0.61
C LEU A 40 7.35 5.42 -0.39
N VAL A 41 7.68 4.51 0.53
CA VAL A 41 6.80 3.42 0.96
C VAL A 41 5.48 3.96 1.48
N TYR A 42 5.53 4.94 2.39
CA TYR A 42 4.31 5.57 2.91
C TYR A 42 3.50 6.25 1.80
N LEU A 43 4.15 7.07 0.96
CA LEU A 43 3.46 7.83 -0.06
C LEU A 43 2.79 6.92 -1.10
N GLY A 44 3.50 5.90 -1.56
CA GLY A 44 2.97 4.90 -2.49
C GLY A 44 1.81 4.11 -1.90
N LEU A 45 1.94 3.65 -0.65
CA LEU A 45 0.85 2.93 0.02
C LEU A 45 -0.37 3.80 0.31
N ASP A 46 -0.17 5.05 0.75
CA ASP A 46 -1.28 5.98 0.99
C ASP A 46 -2.07 6.23 -0.31
N GLN A 47 -1.37 6.42 -1.43
CA GLN A 47 -2.02 6.57 -2.74
C GLN A 47 -2.79 5.31 -3.17
N VAL A 48 -2.15 4.14 -3.11
CA VAL A 48 -2.75 2.88 -3.58
C VAL A 48 -3.95 2.48 -2.71
N LEU A 49 -3.85 2.64 -1.39
CA LEU A 49 -4.97 2.39 -0.48
C LEU A 49 -6.08 3.41 -0.69
N CYS A 50 -5.76 4.69 -0.89
CA CYS A 50 -6.76 5.70 -1.18
C CYS A 50 -7.50 5.40 -2.49
N LYS A 51 -6.78 4.99 -3.54
CA LYS A 51 -7.34 4.61 -4.86
C LYS A 51 -8.32 3.43 -4.74
N ASN A 52 -7.95 2.40 -3.98
CA ASN A 52 -8.69 1.14 -3.92
C ASN A 52 -9.79 1.10 -2.84
N TYR A 53 -9.61 1.79 -1.71
CA TYR A 53 -10.52 1.69 -0.55
C TYR A 53 -11.31 2.97 -0.26
N THR A 54 -10.80 4.14 -0.67
CA THR A 54 -11.47 5.43 -0.45
C THR A 54 -11.48 6.26 -1.72
N ARG A 55 -11.93 5.67 -2.83
CA ARG A 55 -11.85 6.26 -4.18
C ARG A 55 -12.47 7.66 -4.29
N SER A 56 -13.51 7.95 -3.50
CA SER A 56 -14.13 9.29 -3.43
C SER A 56 -13.19 10.38 -2.91
N ARG A 57 -12.12 10.01 -2.18
CA ARG A 57 -11.09 10.91 -1.65
C ARG A 57 -9.83 10.96 -2.52
N TYR A 58 -9.73 10.07 -3.50
CA TYR A 58 -8.57 9.99 -4.38
C TYR A 58 -8.58 11.17 -5.38
N ARG A 59 -7.48 11.93 -5.40
CA ARG A 59 -7.25 13.05 -6.33
C ARG A 59 -5.96 12.89 -7.15
N GLY A 60 -5.47 11.66 -7.26
CA GLY A 60 -4.21 11.34 -7.95
C GLY A 60 -4.38 11.16 -9.46
N CYS A 61 -3.30 10.72 -10.12
CA CYS A 61 -3.27 10.41 -11.54
C CYS A 61 -2.96 8.92 -11.70
N GLU A 62 -3.98 8.10 -11.96
CA GLU A 62 -3.86 6.63 -11.96
C GLU A 62 -2.73 6.09 -12.84
N PRO A 63 -2.50 6.57 -14.09
CA PRO A 63 -1.41 6.08 -14.93
C PRO A 63 -0.02 6.32 -14.35
N ARG A 64 0.13 7.36 -13.51
CA ARG A 64 1.39 7.70 -12.83
C ARG A 64 1.54 6.89 -11.54
N ASP A 65 0.47 6.77 -10.77
CA ASP A 65 0.49 6.15 -9.44
C ASP A 65 0.62 4.61 -9.54
N GLU A 66 0.06 3.97 -10.57
CA GLU A 66 0.21 2.52 -10.81
C GLU A 66 1.65 2.09 -11.09
N ARG A 67 2.48 2.98 -11.65
CA ARG A 67 3.89 2.68 -11.94
C ARG A 67 4.83 2.97 -10.78
N PHE A 68 4.33 3.56 -9.69
CA PHE A 68 5.20 4.21 -8.72
C PHE A 68 5.71 3.29 -7.61
N TYR A 69 4.92 2.28 -7.20
CA TYR A 69 5.28 1.51 -6.00
C TYR A 69 4.78 0.06 -5.96
N ILE A 70 3.46 -0.17 -6.00
CA ILE A 70 2.86 -1.52 -6.04
C ILE A 70 1.72 -1.54 -7.04
N GLU A 71 1.52 -2.70 -7.66
CA GLU A 71 0.36 -2.93 -8.52
C GLU A 71 -0.89 -3.26 -7.69
N ASP A 72 -2.07 -3.03 -8.29
CA ASP A 72 -3.34 -3.36 -7.65
C ASP A 72 -3.52 -4.86 -7.39
N GLU A 73 -2.94 -5.72 -8.25
CA GLU A 73 -2.94 -7.17 -8.03
C GLU A 73 -2.22 -7.50 -6.73
N GLU A 74 -1.02 -6.93 -6.56
CA GLU A 74 -0.17 -7.20 -5.40
C GLU A 74 -0.87 -6.77 -4.11
N LEU A 75 -1.51 -5.59 -4.14
CA LEU A 75 -2.35 -5.11 -3.05
C LEU A 75 -3.45 -6.11 -2.70
N ARG A 76 -4.26 -6.52 -3.69
CA ARG A 76 -5.41 -7.41 -3.46
C ARG A 76 -4.97 -8.77 -2.94
N ALA A 77 -3.93 -9.36 -3.53
CA ALA A 77 -3.41 -10.64 -3.09
C ALA A 77 -2.99 -10.60 -1.62
N ILE A 78 -2.23 -9.58 -1.22
CA ILE A 78 -1.76 -9.44 0.17
C ILE A 78 -2.92 -9.21 1.14
N MET A 79 -3.92 -8.41 0.76
CA MET A 79 -5.11 -8.16 1.60
C MET A 79 -5.97 -9.40 1.77
N GLU A 80 -6.03 -10.28 0.77
CA GLU A 80 -6.69 -11.58 0.81
C GLU A 80 -5.84 -12.68 1.46
N GLY A 81 -4.61 -12.37 1.89
CA GLY A 81 -3.70 -13.33 2.50
C GLY A 81 -3.07 -14.32 1.51
N ARG A 82 -3.16 -14.04 0.21
CA ARG A 82 -2.51 -14.81 -0.87
C ARG A 82 -1.13 -14.22 -1.19
N GLU A 83 -0.30 -15.01 -1.89
CA GLU A 83 0.93 -14.49 -2.49
C GLU A 83 0.60 -13.82 -3.84
N PRO A 84 1.17 -12.64 -4.12
CA PRO A 84 0.93 -11.93 -5.37
C PRO A 84 1.58 -12.63 -6.55
N VAL A 85 0.94 -12.57 -7.71
CA VAL A 85 1.54 -13.10 -8.94
C VAL A 85 2.70 -12.18 -9.33
N LEU A 86 3.93 -12.68 -9.23
CA LEU A 86 5.11 -11.97 -9.70
C LEU A 86 5.10 -11.98 -11.23
N TRP A 87 4.63 -10.90 -11.86
CA TRP A 87 4.88 -10.66 -13.27
C TRP A 87 6.33 -10.15 -13.38
N SER A 88 7.23 -11.07 -13.74
CA SER A 88 8.64 -10.81 -14.03
C SER A 88 8.82 -10.07 -15.34
#